data_AF-A0A8D8ZEF9-F1
#
_entry.id   AF-A0A8D8ZEF9-F1
#
_cell.length_a   1.000
_cell.length_b   1.000
_cell.length_c   1.000
_cell.angle_alpha   90.00
_cell.angle_beta   90.00
_cell.angle_gamma   90.00
#
_symmetry.space_group_name_H-M   'P 1'
#
loop_
_entity.id
_entity.type
_entity.pdbx_description
1 polymer ?
#
loop_
_entity_poly.entity_id
_entity_poly.type
_entity_poly.pdbx_seq_one_letter_code
_entity_poly.pdbx_strand_id
1 'polypeptide(L)'
;MKDNKSSSSGSDDGSDQSESCLRDVIAIAAIQGHTQIFLNKYIHTVYPTQPTRFCKIQLLLPKLKSIPSLALEELFFRHIIGHNTTIKKTIWHMYKNAGL
;
A
#
# COMPACT_ATOMS: atom_id res chain seq x y z
N MET A 1 13.79 -47.20 -34.49
CA MET A 1 13.24 -45.97 -35.12
C MET A 1 11.77 -45.87 -34.76
N LYS A 2 11.44 -44.93 -33.87
CA LYS A 2 10.15 -44.24 -33.66
C LYS A 2 10.11 -43.76 -32.22
N ASP A 3 10.62 -42.54 -32.08
CA ASP A 3 10.34 -41.64 -30.98
C ASP A 3 8.82 -41.51 -30.80
N ASN A 4 8.34 -41.53 -29.56
CA ASN A 4 7.05 -40.89 -29.30
C ASN A 4 7.09 -40.07 -28.02
N LYS A 5 6.94 -38.79 -28.28
CA LYS A 5 6.92 -37.64 -27.40
C LYS A 5 5.52 -37.52 -26.81
N SER A 6 5.41 -37.43 -25.49
CA SER A 6 4.25 -36.88 -24.76
C SER A 6 4.77 -36.50 -23.37
N SER A 7 5.39 -35.32 -23.27
CA SER A 7 4.77 -34.08 -22.80
C SER A 7 4.76 -34.02 -21.27
N SER A 8 5.84 -33.44 -20.77
CA SER A 8 6.10 -33.06 -19.39
C SER A 8 5.20 -31.91 -18.93
N SER A 9 5.18 -31.75 -17.61
CA SER A 9 5.07 -30.49 -16.85
C SER A 9 3.79 -29.70 -17.09
N GLY A 10 2.88 -29.66 -16.12
CA GLY A 10 3.17 -29.16 -14.78
C GLY A 10 2.75 -27.70 -14.78
N SER A 11 1.62 -27.45 -14.12
CA SER A 11 0.85 -26.21 -14.10
C SER A 11 1.70 -24.96 -13.93
N ASP A 12 1.63 -24.06 -14.92
CA ASP A 12 2.09 -22.68 -14.81
C ASP A 12 0.94 -21.86 -14.18
N ASP A 13 0.94 -21.76 -12.86
CA ASP A 13 0.17 -20.75 -12.12
C ASP A 13 1.16 -19.83 -11.41
N GLY A 14 1.93 -19.11 -12.23
CA GLY A 14 2.70 -17.96 -11.80
C GLY A 14 1.75 -16.79 -11.54
N SER A 15 1.11 -16.78 -10.36
CA SER A 15 0.50 -15.56 -9.85
C SER A 15 1.61 -14.54 -9.61
N ASP A 16 1.93 -13.74 -10.63
CA ASP A 16 2.79 -12.56 -10.54
C ASP A 16 2.16 -11.59 -9.54
N GLN A 17 2.51 -11.78 -8.26
CA GLN A 17 2.50 -10.72 -7.27
C GLN A 17 3.49 -9.67 -7.76
N SER A 18 3.00 -8.79 -8.63
CA SER A 18 3.64 -7.51 -8.92
C SER A 18 3.53 -6.64 -7.66
N GLU A 19 4.33 -7.00 -6.66
CA GLU A 19 4.80 -6.13 -5.60
C GLU A 19 5.16 -4.81 -6.28
N SER A 20 4.36 -3.78 -6.06
CA SER A 20 4.56 -2.49 -6.70
C SER A 20 5.85 -1.92 -6.17
N CYS A 21 6.93 -2.07 -6.93
CA CYS A 21 8.21 -1.48 -6.58
C CYS A 21 8.04 0.05 -6.56
N LEU A 22 8.32 0.64 -5.39
CA LEU A 22 8.36 2.09 -5.23
C LEU A 22 9.53 2.63 -6.05
N ARG A 23 9.30 3.69 -6.82
CA ARG A 23 10.31 4.24 -7.73
C ARG A 23 11.53 4.82 -6.98
N ASP A 24 11.27 5.52 -5.87
CA ASP A 24 12.32 6.15 -5.06
C ASP A 24 12.06 5.92 -3.58
N VAL A 25 12.52 4.77 -3.09
CA VAL A 25 12.40 4.38 -1.69
C VAL A 25 13.16 5.35 -0.76
N ILE A 26 14.27 5.93 -1.25
CA ILE A 26 15.13 6.81 -0.46
C ILE A 26 14.42 8.14 -0.19
N ALA A 27 13.87 8.77 -1.22
CA ALA A 27 13.11 10.01 -1.05
C ALA A 27 11.87 9.80 -0.17
N ILE A 28 11.16 8.68 -0.35
CA ILE A 28 9.99 8.34 0.48
C ILE A 28 10.39 8.18 1.95
N ALA A 29 11.49 7.46 2.23
CA ALA A 29 11.99 7.28 3.59
C ALA A 29 12.43 8.61 4.21
N ALA A 30 13.08 9.49 3.43
CA ALA A 30 13.46 10.83 3.89
C ALA A 30 12.23 11.67 4.27
N ILE A 31 11.20 11.70 3.42
CA ILE A 31 9.93 12.42 3.70
C ILE A 31 9.27 11.86 4.96
N GLN A 32 9.22 10.54 5.09
CA GLN A 32 8.67 9.90 6.28
C GLN A 32 9.45 10.32 7.54
N GLY A 33 10.78 10.28 7.49
CA GLY A 33 11.64 10.71 8.60
C GLY A 33 11.43 12.18 8.99
N HIS A 34 11.39 13.09 8.02
CA HIS A 34 11.11 14.50 8.27
C HIS A 34 9.74 14.73 8.91
N THR A 35 8.71 14.06 8.40
CA THR A 35 7.35 14.15 8.94
C THR A 35 7.30 13.66 10.38
N GLN A 36 8.04 12.58 10.68
CA GLN A 36 8.13 12.00 12.02
C GLN A 36 8.76 12.97 13.02
N ILE A 37 9.87 13.62 12.62
CA ILE A 37 10.55 14.64 13.43
C ILE A 37 9.61 15.82 13.69
N PHE A 38 8.93 16.31 12.64
CA PHE A 38 8.01 17.43 12.75
C PHE A 38 6.84 17.13 13.69
N LEU A 39 6.24 15.95 13.58
CA LEU A 39 5.18 15.49 14.47
C LEU A 39 5.66 15.43 15.92
N ASN A 40 6.85 14.89 16.17
CA ASN A 40 7.39 14.82 17.52
C ASN A 40 7.58 16.22 18.12
N LYS A 41 8.19 17.13 17.36
CA LYS A 41 8.36 18.53 17.77
C LYS A 41 7.02 19.19 18.10
N TYR A 42 6.02 19.03 17.24
CA TYR A 42 4.68 19.57 17.45
C TYR A 42 4.04 19.03 18.74
N ILE A 43 4.17 17.73 19.02
CA ILE A 43 3.64 17.13 20.25
C ILE A 43 4.33 17.73 21.48
N HIS A 44 5.65 17.90 21.45
CA HIS A 44 6.37 18.51 22.56
C HIS A 44 5.99 19.98 22.79
N THR A 45 5.67 20.73 21.73
CA THR A 45 5.26 22.14 21.87
C THR A 45 3.81 22.29 22.34
N VAL A 46 2.89 21.45 21.87
CA VAL A 46 1.45 21.58 22.14
C VAL A 46 1.01 20.76 23.36
N TYR A 47 1.67 19.64 23.65
CA TYR A 47 1.33 18.70 24.72
C TYR A 47 2.54 18.36 25.59
N PRO A 48 3.19 19.36 26.24
CA PRO A 48 4.42 19.14 27.00
C PRO A 48 4.25 18.17 28.17
N THR A 49 3.03 18.04 28.72
CA THR A 49 2.71 17.11 29.82
C THR A 49 2.51 15.66 29.37
N GLN A 50 2.53 15.38 28.06
CA GLN A 50 2.26 14.05 27.50
C GLN A 50 3.43 13.53 26.63
N PRO A 51 4.61 13.27 27.21
CA PRO A 51 5.80 12.87 26.47
C PRO A 51 5.64 11.53 25.72
N THR A 52 4.74 10.66 26.17
CA THR A 52 4.49 9.34 25.54
C THR A 52 3.48 9.40 24.40
N ARG A 53 2.87 10.56 24.11
CA ARG A 53 1.80 10.69 23.11
C ARG A 53 2.27 10.34 21.71
N PHE A 54 3.49 10.73 21.38
CA PHE A 54 4.13 10.36 20.11
C PHE A 54 4.20 8.84 19.93
N CYS A 55 4.72 8.11 20.94
CA CYS A 55 4.79 6.65 20.91
C CYS A 55 3.40 6.01 20.80
N LYS A 56 2.40 6.53 21.52
CA LYS A 56 1.02 6.03 21.43
C LYS A 56 0.46 6.16 20.00
N ILE A 57 0.66 7.30 19.35
CA ILE A 57 0.24 7.52 17.96
C ILE A 57 0.98 6.56 17.02
N GLN A 58 2.28 6.37 17.22
CA GLN A 58 3.05 5.42 16.41
C GLN A 58 2.56 3.98 16.56
N LEU A 59 2.16 3.56 17.76
CA LEU A 59 1.57 2.23 17.99
C LEU A 59 0.16 2.05 17.40
N LEU A 60 -0.54 3.14 17.11
CA LEU A 60 -1.84 3.10 16.42
C LEU A 60 -1.69 2.95 14.90
N LEU A 61 -0.59 3.41 14.30
CA LEU A 61 -0.39 3.32 12.85
C LEU A 61 -0.44 1.87 12.32
N PRO A 62 0.21 0.87 12.94
CA PRO A 62 0.06 -0.53 12.54
C PRO A 62 -1.39 -1.04 12.68
N LYS A 63 -2.11 -0.60 13.72
CA LYS A 63 -3.52 -0.99 13.91
C LYS A 63 -4.40 -0.47 12.79
N LEU A 64 -4.14 0.75 12.31
CA LEU A 64 -4.82 1.31 11.16
C LEU A 64 -4.51 0.52 9.87
N LYS A 65 -3.27 0.05 9.71
CA LYS A 65 -2.84 -0.78 8.57
C LYS A 65 -3.41 -2.21 8.60
N SER A 66 -4.02 -2.64 9.71
CA SER A 66 -4.64 -3.97 9.83
C SER A 66 -5.95 -4.09 9.06
N ILE A 67 -6.50 -3.00 8.53
CA ILE A 67 -7.74 -3.03 7.76
C ILE A 67 -7.44 -3.63 6.37
N PRO A 68 -8.09 -4.74 5.98
CA PRO A 68 -7.82 -5.37 4.70
C PRO A 68 -8.31 -4.49 3.55
N SER A 69 -7.52 -4.44 2.46
CA SER A 69 -7.85 -3.68 1.26
C SER A 69 -9.22 -4.03 0.67
N LEU A 70 -9.64 -5.31 0.79
CA LEU A 70 -10.95 -5.77 0.35
C LEU A 70 -12.10 -5.07 1.10
N ALA A 71 -11.97 -4.88 2.42
CA ALA A 71 -13.00 -4.21 3.20
C ALA A 71 -13.11 -2.71 2.82
N LEU A 72 -11.99 -2.07 2.49
CA LEU A 72 -11.99 -0.70 1.97
C LEU A 72 -12.65 -0.61 0.60
N GLU A 73 -12.35 -1.56 -0.29
CA GLU A 73 -12.98 -1.64 -1.61
C GLU A 73 -14.50 -1.84 -1.52
N GLU A 74 -14.95 -2.72 -0.63
CA GLU A 74 -16.37 -2.97 -0.43
C GLU A 74 -17.12 -1.78 0.16
N LEU A 75 -16.53 -1.12 1.16
CA LEU A 75 -17.18 -0.02 1.87
C LEU A 75 -17.25 1.27 1.02
N PHE A 76 -16.19 1.59 0.29
CA PHE A 76 -16.06 2.91 -0.36
C PHE A 76 -16.13 2.85 -1.89
N PHE A 77 -15.78 1.73 -2.52
CA PHE A 77 -15.50 1.69 -3.96
C PHE A 77 -16.42 0.79 -4.77
N ARG A 78 -17.07 -0.20 -4.13
CA ARG A 78 -17.94 -1.16 -4.80
C ARG A 78 -19.06 -0.50 -5.61
N HIS A 79 -19.67 0.54 -5.05
CA HIS A 79 -20.75 1.28 -5.72
C HIS A 79 -20.25 2.23 -6.82
N ILE A 80 -19.00 2.71 -6.72
CA ILE A 80 -18.46 3.75 -7.61
C ILE A 80 -17.73 3.15 -8.81
N ILE A 81 -17.01 2.03 -8.63
CA ILE A 81 -16.05 1.50 -9.60
C ILE A 81 -16.44 0.08 -10.09
N GLY A 82 -17.45 -0.54 -9.46
CA GLY A 82 -17.93 -1.87 -9.80
C GLY A 82 -17.08 -3.01 -9.24
N HIS A 83 -17.61 -4.25 -9.30
CA HIS A 83 -17.01 -5.40 -8.62
C HIS A 83 -15.65 -5.85 -9.20
N ASN A 84 -15.40 -5.57 -10.48
CA ASN A 84 -14.25 -6.09 -11.23
C ASN A 84 -13.05 -5.14 -11.32
N THR A 85 -13.11 -3.97 -10.66
CA THR A 85 -12.05 -2.96 -10.70
C THR A 85 -11.46 -2.75 -9.32
N THR A 86 -10.16 -2.97 -9.18
CA THR A 86 -9.44 -2.75 -7.91
C THR A 86 -9.13 -1.28 -7.69
N ILE A 87 -9.01 -0.87 -6.43
CA ILE A 87 -8.67 0.51 -6.06
C ILE A 87 -7.35 0.96 -6.71
N LYS A 88 -6.37 0.04 -6.80
CA LYS A 88 -5.06 0.27 -7.43
C LYS A 88 -5.21 0.66 -8.90
N LYS A 89 -6.08 -0.04 -9.66
CA LYS A 89 -6.33 0.26 -11.07
C LYS A 89 -6.97 1.64 -11.23
N THR A 90 -7.93 1.98 -10.39
CA THR A 90 -8.60 3.28 -10.45
C THR A 90 -7.67 4.42 -10.12
N ILE A 91 -6.89 4.31 -9.04
CA ILE A 91 -5.86 5.29 -8.70
C ILE A 91 -4.89 5.44 -9.86
N TRP A 92 -4.40 4.33 -10.42
CA TRP A 92 -3.50 4.38 -11.58
C TRP A 92 -4.13 5.10 -12.79
N HIS A 93 -5.40 4.83 -13.10
CA HIS A 93 -6.13 5.54 -14.16
C HIS A 93 -6.28 7.03 -13.87
N MET A 94 -6.57 7.41 -12.62
CA MET A 94 -6.66 8.82 -12.24
C MET A 94 -5.34 9.55 -12.46
N TYR A 95 -4.22 8.98 -12.02
CA TYR A 95 -2.91 9.60 -12.22
C TYR A 95 -2.49 9.63 -13.69
N LYS A 96 -2.75 8.57 -14.46
CA LYS A 96 -2.40 8.52 -15.89
C LYS A 96 -3.24 9.47 -16.75
N ASN A 97 -4.53 9.62 -16.45
CA ASN A 97 -5.44 10.46 -17.23
C ASN A 97 -5.41 11.93 -16.78
N ALA A 98 -4.87 12.24 -15.61
CA ALA A 98 -4.72 13.60 -15.09
C ALA A 98 -3.58 14.41 -15.74
N GLY A 99 -2.81 13.82 -16.68
CA GLY A 99 -1.78 14.55 -17.41
C GLY A 99 -0.60 15.03 -16.54
N LEU A 100 -0.18 14.21 -15.58
CA LEU A 100 1.14 14.28 -14.93
C LEU A 100 1.99 13.08 -15.34
#